data_AF-A0A6M3LI88-F1
#
_entry.id   AF-A0A6M3LI88-F1
#
_cell.length_a   1.000
_cell.length_b   1.000
_cell.length_c   1.000
_cell.angle_alpha   90.00
_cell.angle_beta   90.00
_cell.angle_gamma   90.00
#
_symmetry.space_group_name_H-M   'P 1'
#
loop_
_entity.id
_entity.type
_entity.pdbx_description
1 polymer ?
#
loop_
_entity_poly.entity_id
_entity_poly.type
_entity_poly.pdbx_seq_one_letter_code
_entity_poly.pdbx_strand_id
1 'polypeptide(L)'
;MDNYNIDVEIKKKIADKQQVYQRVFNTDDGKAVLKDLESRAFIKVTTYDSDIKKMCINEGRRSLYAYIVNFLNKDLQSILEEITGKE
;
A
#
# COMPACT_ATOMS: atom_id res chain seq x y z
N MET A 1 28.56 -3.22 12.55
CA MET A 1 28.50 -2.15 11.54
C MET A 1 27.58 -2.52 10.37
N ASP A 2 27.27 -3.80 10.16
CA ASP A 2 26.49 -4.28 9.01
C ASP A 2 24.98 -4.01 9.09
N ASN A 3 24.37 -4.06 10.28
CA ASN A 3 22.92 -3.85 10.45
C ASN A 3 22.47 -2.42 10.11
N TYR A 4 23.33 -1.41 10.31
CA TYR A 4 23.01 -0.01 9.99
C TYR A 4 22.96 0.21 8.48
N ASN A 5 23.90 -0.37 7.74
CA ASN A 5 23.94 -0.25 6.29
C ASN A 5 22.74 -0.96 5.62
N ILE A 6 22.30 -2.08 6.19
CA ILE A 6 21.09 -2.80 5.73
C ILE A 6 19.83 -1.93 5.93
N ASP A 7 19.68 -1.26 7.08
CA ASP A 7 18.54 -0.36 7.34
C ASP A 7 18.50 0.81 6.34
N VAL A 8 19.65 1.43 6.06
CA VAL A 8 19.74 2.51 5.08
C VAL A 8 19.34 2.04 3.67
N GLU A 9 19.77 0.85 3.25
CA GLU A 9 19.42 0.32 1.94
C GLU A 9 17.92 -0.02 1.81
N ILE A 10 17.32 -0.57 2.86
CA ILE A 10 15.87 -0.86 2.90
C ILE A 10 15.07 0.44 2.80
N LYS A 11 15.43 1.45 3.62
CA LYS A 11 14.80 2.77 3.61
C LYS A 11 14.83 3.40 2.22
N LYS A 12 15.99 3.36 1.56
CA LYS A 12 16.16 3.86 0.20
C LYS A 12 15.26 3.12 -0.80
N LYS A 13 15.23 1.79 -0.76
CA LYS A 13 14.37 0.99 -1.66
C LYS A 13 12.88 1.29 -1.48
N ILE A 14 12.43 1.52 -0.25
CA ILE A 14 11.04 1.86 0.04
C ILE A 14 10.73 3.28 -0.48
N ALA A 15 11.62 4.24 -0.24
CA ALA A 15 11.48 5.60 -0.75
C ALA A 15 11.40 5.64 -2.29
N ASP A 16 12.29 4.92 -2.96
CA ASP A 16 12.33 4.85 -4.42
C ASP A 16 11.02 4.27 -4.97
N LYS A 17 10.51 3.20 -4.34
CA LYS A 17 9.19 2.63 -4.67
C LYS A 17 8.08 3.66 -4.44
N GLN A 18 8.05 4.31 -3.28
CA GLN A 18 7.05 5.32 -2.95
C GLN A 18 6.95 6.41 -4.03
N GLN A 19 8.10 6.94 -4.45
CA GLN A 19 8.16 7.94 -5.50
C GLN A 19 7.64 7.43 -6.85
N VAL A 20 7.86 6.16 -7.19
CA VAL A 20 7.29 5.57 -8.42
C VAL A 20 5.77 5.56 -8.35
N TYR A 21 5.19 5.08 -7.24
CA TYR A 21 3.73 5.07 -7.05
C TYR A 21 3.16 6.49 -7.14
N GLN A 22 3.77 7.44 -6.44
CA GLN A 22 3.33 8.84 -6.47
C GLN A 22 3.39 9.44 -7.88
N ARG A 23 4.47 9.22 -8.63
CA ARG A 23 4.60 9.72 -10.02
C ARG A 23 3.50 9.14 -10.93
N VAL A 24 3.22 7.85 -10.82
CA VAL A 24 2.21 7.19 -11.67
C VAL A 24 0.80 7.67 -11.31
N PHE A 25 0.44 7.61 -10.02
CA PHE A 25 -0.92 7.90 -9.57
C PHE A 25 -1.25 9.40 -9.49
N ASN A 26 -0.28 10.30 -9.64
CA ASN A 26 -0.54 11.73 -9.79
C ASN A 26 -0.97 12.16 -11.20
N THR A 27 -0.88 11.26 -12.19
CA THR A 27 -1.43 11.51 -13.53
C THR A 27 -2.96 11.38 -13.54
N ASP A 28 -3.63 11.95 -14.53
CA ASP A 28 -5.10 11.86 -14.61
C ASP A 28 -5.58 10.42 -14.86
N ASP A 29 -4.90 9.69 -15.74
CA ASP A 29 -5.15 8.26 -15.96
C ASP A 29 -4.84 7.44 -14.70
N GLY A 30 -3.76 7.76 -13.99
CA GLY A 30 -3.43 7.16 -12.71
C GLY A 30 -4.53 7.34 -11.67
N LYS A 31 -5.07 8.55 -11.53
CA LYS A 31 -6.21 8.84 -10.64
C LYS A 31 -7.46 8.08 -11.07
N ALA A 32 -7.73 7.98 -12.37
CA ALA A 32 -8.87 7.21 -12.89
C ALA A 32 -8.74 5.72 -12.56
N VAL A 33 -7.56 5.14 -12.74
CA VAL A 33 -7.25 3.75 -12.35
C VAL A 33 -7.39 3.56 -10.84
N LEU A 34 -6.86 4.48 -10.03
CA LEU A 34 -6.97 4.39 -8.57
C LEU A 34 -8.43 4.38 -8.11
N LYS A 35 -9.28 5.20 -8.73
CA LYS A 35 -10.72 5.23 -8.46
C LYS A 35 -11.42 3.93 -8.86
N ASP A 36 -11.07 3.34 -10.00
CA ASP A 36 -11.58 2.01 -10.38
C ASP A 36 -11.16 0.94 -9.35
N LEU A 37 -9.90 0.95 -8.92
CA LEU A 37 -9.41 0.02 -7.89
C LEU A 37 -10.14 0.19 -6.55
N GLU A 38 -10.42 1.43 -6.12
CA GLU A 38 -11.18 1.72 -4.89
C GLU A 38 -12.52 0.98 -4.89
N SER A 39 -13.22 1.02 -6.03
CA SER A 39 -14.54 0.39 -6.19
C SER A 39 -14.51 -1.14 -6.06
N ARG A 40 -13.34 -1.77 -6.23
CA ARG A 40 -13.12 -3.22 -6.20
C ARG A 40 -12.47 -3.70 -4.89
N ALA A 41 -12.03 -2.77 -4.05
CA ALA A 41 -11.20 -3.05 -2.89
C ALA A 41 -11.98 -3.15 -1.56
N PHE A 42 -13.31 -3.09 -1.58
CA PHE A 42 -14.14 -3.24 -0.37
C PHE A 42 -13.75 -2.25 0.75
N ILE A 43 -13.29 -1.05 0.40
CA ILE A 43 -12.81 -0.06 1.39
C ILE A 43 -13.98 0.59 2.15
N LYS A 44 -15.13 0.75 1.49
CA LYS A 44 -16.33 1.40 2.04
C LYS A 44 -17.43 0.42 2.45
N VAL A 45 -17.15 -0.88 2.37
CA VAL A 45 -18.12 -1.96 2.64
C VAL A 45 -17.43 -3.14 3.34
N THR A 46 -18.21 -4.02 3.95
CA THR A 46 -17.64 -5.26 4.51
C THR A 46 -17.11 -6.19 3.41
N THR A 47 -16.07 -6.94 3.75
CA THR A 47 -15.45 -8.02 2.96
C THR A 47 -16.09 -9.36 3.22
N TYR A 48 -16.92 -9.44 4.28
CA TYR A 48 -17.54 -10.67 4.74
C TYR A 48 -18.32 -11.34 3.60
N ASP A 49 -18.07 -12.63 3.46
CA ASP A 49 -18.83 -13.53 2.60
C ASP A 49 -18.94 -14.87 3.35
N SER A 50 -20.09 -15.52 3.23
CA SER A 50 -20.30 -16.88 3.76
C SER A 50 -19.33 -17.90 3.16
N ASP A 51 -18.81 -17.65 1.95
CA ASP A 51 -17.72 -18.39 1.36
C ASP A 51 -16.38 -17.80 1.80
N ILE A 52 -15.67 -18.55 2.66
CA ILE A 52 -14.36 -18.17 3.21
C ILE A 52 -13.36 -17.81 2.11
N LYS A 53 -13.38 -18.50 0.96
CA LYS A 53 -12.44 -18.21 -0.13
C LYS A 53 -12.69 -16.82 -0.70
N LYS A 54 -13.95 -16.44 -0.88
CA LYS A 54 -14.32 -15.10 -1.37
C LYS A 54 -13.95 -14.03 -0.35
N MET A 55 -14.23 -14.26 0.93
CA MET A 55 -13.85 -13.34 2.00
C MET A 55 -12.33 -13.08 1.99
N CYS A 56 -11.51 -14.13 1.92
CA CYS A 56 -10.05 -14.00 1.86
C CYS A 56 -9.57 -13.21 0.62
N ILE A 57 -10.19 -13.43 -0.55
CA ILE A 57 -9.89 -12.65 -1.77
C ILE A 57 -10.25 -11.19 -1.58
N ASN A 58 -11.41 -10.90 -0.99
CA ASN A 58 -11.87 -9.53 -0.75
C ASN A 58 -10.92 -8.81 0.23
N GLU A 59 -10.48 -9.47 1.30
CA GLU A 59 -9.49 -8.91 2.23
C GLU A 59 -8.13 -8.67 1.57
N GLY A 60 -7.69 -9.59 0.71
CA GLY A 60 -6.47 -9.39 -0.08
C GLY A 60 -6.54 -8.15 -0.96
N ARG A 61 -7.69 -7.91 -1.61
CA ARG A 61 -7.94 -6.69 -2.41
C ARG A 61 -7.93 -5.44 -1.56
N ARG A 62 -8.57 -5.47 -0.39
CA ARG A 62 -8.59 -4.34 0.56
C ARG A 62 -7.19 -4.00 1.03
N SER A 63 -6.44 -5.01 1.47
CA SER A 63 -5.06 -4.86 1.96
C SER A 63 -4.14 -4.27 0.88
N LEU A 64 -4.21 -4.78 -0.35
CA LEU A 64 -3.40 -4.27 -1.45
C LEU A 64 -3.75 -2.81 -1.80
N TYR A 65 -5.03 -2.46 -1.86
CA TYR A 65 -5.42 -1.07 -2.12
C TYR A 65 -4.97 -0.13 -0.99
N ALA A 66 -5.16 -0.53 0.27
CA ALA A 66 -4.70 0.25 1.43
C ALA A 66 -3.19 0.49 1.38
N TYR A 67 -2.41 -0.53 0.98
CA TYR A 67 -0.97 -0.39 0.79
C TYR A 67 -0.63 0.69 -0.26
N ILE A 68 -1.30 0.68 -1.41
CA ILE A 68 -1.11 1.71 -2.45
C ILE A 68 -1.44 3.09 -1.91
N VAL A 69 -2.59 3.25 -1.25
CA VAL A 69 -3.03 4.54 -0.69
C VAL A 69 -2.04 5.06 0.36
N ASN A 70 -1.48 4.19 1.19
CA ASN A 70 -0.46 4.56 2.17
C ASN A 70 0.80 5.12 1.47
N PHE A 71 1.24 4.48 0.39
CA PHE A 71 2.38 4.97 -0.41
C PHE A 71 2.12 6.37 -1.00
N LEU A 72 0.87 6.70 -1.33
CA LEU A 72 0.51 8.00 -1.88
C LEU A 72 0.41 9.11 -0.82
N ASN A 73 -0.05 8.78 0.39
CA ASN A 73 -0.47 9.79 1.37
C ASN A 73 0.36 9.88 2.65
N LYS A 74 1.07 8.82 3.05
CA LYS A 74 1.86 8.81 4.28
C LYS A 74 3.29 9.28 4.04
N ASP A 75 3.89 9.87 5.07
CA ASP A 75 5.33 10.10 5.06
C ASP A 75 6.09 8.77 5.12
N LEU A 76 7.33 8.79 4.63
CA LEU A 76 8.17 7.60 4.54
C LEU A 76 8.44 6.96 5.91
N GLN A 77 8.54 7.76 6.97
CA GLN A 77 8.85 7.27 8.32
C GLN A 77 7.69 6.42 8.85
N SER A 78 6.45 6.90 8.69
CA SER A 78 5.23 6.14 9.03
C SER A 78 5.12 4.81 8.26
N ILE A 79 5.48 4.80 6.98
CA ILE A 79 5.48 3.57 6.16
C ILE A 79 6.53 2.56 6.65
N LEU A 80 7.70 3.05 7.08
CA LEU A 80 8.77 2.20 7.58
C LEU A 80 8.42 1.56 8.92
N GLU A 81 7.78 2.30 9.83
CA GLU A 81 7.31 1.79 11.13
C GLU A 81 6.32 0.62 10.93
N GLU A 82 5.33 0.79 10.05
CA GLU A 82 4.34 -0.25 9.71
C GLU A 82 4.99 -1.50 9.10
N ILE A 83 5.98 -1.35 8.22
CA ILE A 83 6.64 -2.48 7.54
C ILE A 83 7.63 -3.20 8.48
N THR A 84 8.31 -2.46 9.36
CA THR A 84 9.33 -3.02 10.25
C THR A 84 8.76 -3.56 11.56
N GLY A 85 7.47 -3.33 11.83
CA GLY A 85 6.79 -3.80 13.05
C GLY A 85 7.32 -3.14 14.31
N LYS A 86 7.90 -1.93 14.19
CA LYS A 86 8.36 -1.12 15.31
C LYS A 86 7.30 -0.06 15.59
N GLU A 87 6.51 -0.29 16.64
CA GLU A 87 5.75 0.76 17.33
C GLU A 87 6.68 1.65 18.15
#